data_AF-A0A7X2MQS7-F1
#
_entry.id   AF-A0A7X2MQS7-F1
#
_cell.length_a   1.000
_cell.length_b   1.000
_cell.length_c   1.000
_cell.angle_alpha   90.00
_cell.angle_beta   90.00
_cell.angle_gamma   90.00
#
_symmetry.space_group_name_H-M   'P 1'
#
loop_
_entity.id
_entity.type
_entity.pdbx_description
1 polymer ?
#
loop_
_entity_poly.entity_id
_entity_poly.type
_entity_poly.pdbx_seq_one_letter_code
_entity_poly.pdbx_strand_id
1 'polypeptide(L)'
;MRIEEDLKLGFKDVLIRPKRSTLQSRSQVELERSFTFRHSGLSWSGVPIIAANMDTVGTFSMAEALASFNILTAVHKHYSVDEWRAFIQRVPATVLKHVMVSTGTSEADLNKLVAIMALSDDLQFICIDVANGYSQHFVDFLQRARETFPAKTICAGNVVTGEMVEELILSGADIVKVGIGPGSVCTTRVKTGVGYPQLSAVIECADAAHGLSGQIVSDGGCSVPGDIAKAFGGGADFVMLGGMLAAHDECEGQVVEENGESFIWFTGWGSNR
;
A
#
# COMPACT_ATOMS: atom_id res chain seq x y z
N MET A 1 9.55 -23.58 6.37
CA MET A 1 8.39 -22.90 6.98
C MET A 1 8.38 -23.33 8.44
N ARG A 2 8.50 -22.37 9.37
CA ARG A 2 8.56 -22.59 10.81
C ARG A 2 7.26 -22.06 11.43
N ILE A 3 6.71 -22.78 12.41
CA ILE A 3 5.61 -22.27 13.21
C ILE A 3 6.22 -21.38 14.30
N GLU A 4 5.78 -20.13 14.36
CA GLU A 4 6.11 -19.22 15.45
C GLU A 4 5.21 -19.54 16.65
N GLU A 5 5.81 -19.94 17.77
CA GLU A 5 5.09 -20.36 18.98
C GLU A 5 4.80 -19.19 19.93
N ASP A 6 5.53 -18.07 19.76
CA ASP A 6 5.36 -16.88 20.57
C ASP A 6 4.03 -16.17 20.30
N LEU A 7 3.47 -15.52 21.32
CA LEU A 7 2.24 -14.75 21.19
C LEU A 7 2.43 -13.60 20.19
N LYS A 8 1.59 -13.57 19.14
CA LYS A 8 1.52 -12.49 18.16
C LYS A 8 0.17 -11.78 18.26
N LEU A 9 0.16 -10.48 18.01
CA LEU A 9 -0.96 -9.58 18.22
C LEU A 9 -1.52 -9.06 16.88
N GLY A 10 -2.84 -8.99 16.79
CA GLY A 10 -3.55 -8.18 15.82
C GLY A 10 -4.04 -6.87 16.43
N PHE A 11 -4.69 -6.03 15.62
CA PHE A 11 -5.18 -4.73 16.10
C PHE A 11 -6.23 -4.85 17.20
N LYS A 12 -7.08 -5.88 17.17
CA LYS A 12 -8.14 -6.09 18.17
C LYS A 12 -7.60 -6.45 19.57
N ASP A 13 -6.35 -6.90 19.66
CA ASP A 13 -5.78 -7.44 20.90
C ASP A 13 -5.19 -6.34 21.81
N VAL A 14 -5.18 -5.08 21.35
CA VAL A 14 -4.55 -3.96 22.07
C VAL A 14 -5.39 -2.68 22.07
N LEU A 15 -5.08 -1.80 23.03
CA LEU A 15 -5.54 -0.42 23.11
C LEU A 15 -4.35 0.52 23.34
N ILE A 16 -4.44 1.75 22.83
CA ILE A 16 -3.41 2.78 23.07
C ILE A 16 -3.67 3.43 24.43
N ARG A 17 -2.70 3.34 25.33
CA ARG A 17 -2.78 3.97 26.66
C ARG A 17 -2.76 5.50 26.51
N PRO A 18 -3.73 6.24 27.07
CA PRO A 18 -3.70 7.70 27.05
C PRO A 18 -2.50 8.24 27.84
N LYS A 19 -1.97 9.38 27.40
CA LYS A 19 -0.88 10.11 28.06
C LYS A 19 -1.32 11.56 28.33
N ARG A 20 -0.71 12.19 29.34
CA ARG A 20 -0.91 13.62 29.60
C ARG A 20 -0.57 14.42 28.33
N SER A 21 -1.47 15.29 27.88
CA SER A 21 -1.31 16.10 26.68
C SER A 21 -1.52 17.59 27.01
N THR A 22 -0.84 18.46 26.27
CA THR A 22 -1.06 19.91 26.28
C THR A 22 -2.02 20.36 25.17
N LEU A 23 -2.39 19.46 24.25
CA LEU A 23 -3.36 19.75 23.19
C LEU A 23 -4.73 20.04 23.81
N GLN A 24 -5.37 21.09 23.32
CA GLN A 24 -6.68 21.54 23.78
C GLN A 24 -7.79 21.08 22.84
N SER A 25 -7.46 20.81 21.58
CA SER A 25 -8.40 20.38 20.53
C SER A 25 -7.73 19.41 19.56
N ARG A 26 -8.53 18.54 18.95
CA ARG A 26 -8.11 17.64 17.86
C ARG A 26 -7.68 18.42 16.61
N SER A 27 -8.21 19.62 16.40
CA SER A 27 -7.85 20.49 15.27
C SER A 27 -6.41 21.01 15.32
N GLN A 28 -5.69 20.79 16.42
CA GLN A 28 -4.28 21.15 16.59
C GLN A 28 -3.33 20.00 16.16
N VAL A 29 -3.89 18.83 15.81
CA VAL A 29 -3.10 17.67 15.40
C VAL A 29 -2.73 17.81 13.94
N GLU A 30 -1.42 17.73 13.66
CA GLU A 30 -0.91 17.59 12.30
C GLU A 30 -0.89 16.10 11.93
N LEU A 31 -1.49 15.76 10.79
CA LEU A 31 -1.54 14.40 10.26
C LEU A 31 -0.49 14.18 9.17
N GLU A 32 0.00 15.25 8.56
CA GLU A 32 1.02 15.14 7.52
C GLU A 32 2.36 14.68 8.08
N ARG A 33 3.05 13.88 7.28
CA ARG A 33 4.40 13.41 7.52
C ARG A 33 5.28 13.77 6.35
N SER A 34 6.55 14.06 6.64
CA SER A 34 7.58 14.26 5.62
C SER A 34 8.57 13.11 5.66
N PHE A 35 8.87 12.54 4.50
CA PHE A 35 9.85 11.47 4.32
C PHE A 35 10.83 11.82 3.21
N THR A 36 12.08 11.39 3.35
CA THR A 36 13.06 11.33 2.26
C THR A 36 13.40 9.87 2.03
N PHE A 37 13.12 9.37 0.85
CA PHE A 37 13.23 7.95 0.53
C PHE A 37 14.69 7.55 0.23
N ARG A 38 15.10 6.40 0.79
CA ARG A 38 16.51 5.96 0.85
C ARG A 38 17.20 5.93 -0.51
N HIS A 39 16.56 5.33 -1.52
CA HIS A 39 17.18 5.06 -2.82
C HIS A 39 16.82 6.10 -3.86
N SER A 40 15.56 6.54 -3.89
CA SER A 40 15.14 7.55 -4.85
C SER A 40 15.64 8.96 -4.49
N GLY A 41 15.89 9.24 -3.21
CA GLY A 41 16.22 10.57 -2.69
C GLY A 41 15.05 11.56 -2.74
N LEU A 42 13.87 11.13 -3.21
CA LEU A 42 12.69 11.96 -3.30
C LEU A 42 12.22 12.33 -1.90
N SER A 43 11.90 13.62 -1.70
CA SER A 43 11.22 14.09 -0.50
C SER A 43 9.74 14.24 -0.78
N TRP A 44 8.91 13.63 0.05
CA TRP A 44 7.45 13.66 -0.04
C TRP A 44 6.85 14.16 1.27
N SER A 45 5.70 14.84 1.19
CA SER A 45 4.91 15.23 2.36
C SER A 45 3.43 15.07 2.05
N GLY A 46 2.68 14.54 3.02
CA GLY A 46 1.25 14.33 2.92
C GLY A 46 0.72 13.46 4.05
N VAL A 47 -0.56 13.11 3.99
CA VAL A 47 -1.19 12.22 4.97
C VAL A 47 -0.84 10.78 4.56
N PRO A 48 -0.14 10.00 5.40
CA PRO A 48 0.45 8.73 4.99
C PRO A 48 -0.55 7.57 5.01
N ILE A 49 -1.67 7.76 4.32
CA ILE A 49 -2.65 6.74 3.99
C ILE A 49 -2.49 6.44 2.51
N ILE A 50 -2.73 5.18 2.11
CA ILE A 50 -2.67 4.76 0.71
C ILE A 50 -3.96 4.00 0.36
N ALA A 51 -4.65 4.38 -0.71
CA ALA A 51 -5.70 3.54 -1.28
C ALA A 51 -5.08 2.32 -1.96
N ALA A 52 -5.58 1.12 -1.64
CA ALA A 52 -5.02 -0.14 -2.12
C ALA A 52 -5.21 -0.33 -3.63
N ASN A 53 -4.24 -0.99 -4.28
CA ASN A 53 -4.19 -1.27 -5.71
C ASN A 53 -5.15 -2.39 -6.18
N MET A 54 -6.32 -2.45 -5.57
CA MET A 54 -7.42 -3.32 -5.97
C MET A 54 -8.21 -2.66 -7.11
N ASP A 55 -8.71 -3.45 -8.05
CA ASP A 55 -9.47 -2.96 -9.22
C ASP A 55 -10.71 -2.12 -8.86
N THR A 56 -11.27 -2.35 -7.69
CA THR A 56 -12.46 -1.64 -7.18
C THR A 56 -12.12 -0.48 -6.23
N VAL A 57 -10.85 -0.27 -5.87
CA VAL A 57 -10.43 0.77 -4.91
C VAL A 57 -9.41 1.73 -5.50
N GLY A 58 -8.31 1.21 -6.04
CA GLY A 58 -7.21 1.98 -6.63
C GLY A 58 -7.55 2.49 -8.02
N THR A 59 -8.67 3.19 -8.17
CA THR A 59 -9.18 3.72 -9.44
C THR A 59 -8.62 5.13 -9.70
N PHE A 60 -8.74 5.62 -10.93
CA PHE A 60 -8.38 7.01 -11.23
C PHE A 60 -9.27 8.02 -10.48
N SER A 61 -10.56 7.72 -10.35
CA SER A 61 -11.51 8.57 -9.59
C SER A 61 -11.13 8.68 -8.12
N MET A 62 -10.72 7.56 -7.50
CA MET A 62 -10.23 7.54 -6.12
C MET A 62 -8.96 8.39 -5.97
N ALA A 63 -8.04 8.31 -6.94
CA ALA A 63 -6.83 9.11 -6.94
C ALA A 63 -7.12 10.62 -6.99
N GLU A 64 -8.10 11.05 -7.78
CA GLU A 64 -8.52 12.46 -7.85
C GLU A 64 -9.13 12.94 -6.53
N ALA A 65 -10.02 12.14 -5.93
CA ALA A 65 -10.67 12.49 -4.67
C ALA A 65 -9.65 12.61 -3.53
N LEU A 66 -8.77 11.62 -3.38
CA LEU A 66 -7.80 11.54 -2.28
C LEU A 66 -6.63 12.52 -2.43
N ALA A 67 -6.28 12.93 -3.65
CA ALA A 67 -5.22 13.92 -3.86
C ALA A 67 -5.52 15.27 -3.18
N SER A 68 -6.80 15.64 -3.03
CA SER A 68 -7.19 16.87 -2.31
C SER A 68 -6.86 16.84 -0.81
N PHE A 69 -6.60 15.65 -0.26
CA PHE A 69 -6.19 15.41 1.12
C PHE A 69 -4.70 15.05 1.24
N ASN A 70 -3.92 15.22 0.17
CA ASN A 70 -2.51 14.79 0.10
C ASN A 70 -2.31 13.31 0.44
N ILE A 71 -3.27 12.46 0.06
CA ILE A 71 -3.27 11.00 0.29
C ILE A 71 -2.86 10.29 -1.00
N LEU A 72 -2.01 9.28 -0.88
CA LEU A 72 -1.54 8.47 -2.02
C LEU A 72 -2.62 7.49 -2.48
N THR A 73 -2.66 7.21 -3.77
CA THR A 73 -3.45 6.10 -4.35
C THR A 73 -2.54 5.19 -5.16
N ALA A 74 -2.46 3.93 -4.76
CA ALA A 74 -1.83 2.91 -5.59
C ALA A 74 -2.84 2.46 -6.63
N VAL A 75 -2.68 2.89 -7.88
CA VAL A 75 -3.64 2.60 -8.94
C VAL A 75 -3.50 1.15 -9.38
N HIS A 76 -4.62 0.43 -9.55
CA HIS A 76 -4.60 -0.97 -9.96
C HIS A 76 -3.94 -1.16 -11.33
N LYS A 77 -3.35 -2.33 -11.58
CA LYS A 77 -2.53 -2.56 -12.78
C LYS A 77 -3.31 -2.88 -14.07
N HIS A 78 -4.63 -2.74 -14.06
CA HIS A 78 -5.51 -3.21 -15.15
C HIS A 78 -5.77 -2.17 -16.24
N TYR A 79 -5.70 -0.87 -15.95
CA TYR A 79 -5.79 0.17 -16.99
C TYR A 79 -4.68 0.04 -18.04
N SER A 80 -5.03 0.17 -19.30
CA SER A 80 -4.13 0.24 -20.44
C SER A 80 -3.26 1.51 -20.42
N VAL A 81 -2.19 1.52 -21.22
CA VAL A 81 -1.33 2.70 -21.39
C VAL A 81 -2.12 3.89 -21.95
N ASP A 82 -3.12 3.63 -22.79
CA ASP A 82 -3.96 4.67 -23.39
C ASP A 82 -4.89 5.32 -22.36
N GLU A 83 -5.46 4.53 -21.44
CA GLU A 83 -6.25 5.04 -20.31
C GLU A 83 -5.39 5.88 -19.37
N TRP A 84 -4.15 5.44 -19.06
CA TRP A 84 -3.19 6.25 -18.32
C TRP A 84 -2.87 7.57 -19.03
N ARG A 85 -2.67 7.54 -20.34
CA ARG A 85 -2.43 8.77 -21.12
C ARG A 85 -3.60 9.72 -21.04
N ALA A 86 -4.83 9.22 -21.17
CA ALA A 86 -6.04 10.03 -21.06
C ALA A 86 -6.19 10.63 -19.65
N PHE A 87 -5.90 9.85 -18.60
CA PHE A 87 -5.91 10.33 -17.22
C PHE A 87 -4.88 11.46 -17.01
N ILE A 88 -3.62 11.23 -17.39
CA ILE A 88 -2.52 12.20 -17.25
C ILE A 88 -2.80 13.51 -18.00
N GLN A 89 -3.41 13.45 -19.17
CA GLN A 89 -3.79 14.65 -19.94
C GLN A 89 -4.93 15.45 -19.30
N ARG A 90 -5.75 14.80 -18.48
CA ARG A 90 -6.95 15.39 -17.88
C ARG A 90 -6.69 16.00 -16.51
N VAL A 91 -5.81 15.41 -15.69
CA VAL A 91 -5.60 15.81 -14.29
C VAL A 91 -4.34 16.68 -14.12
N PRO A 92 -4.31 17.59 -13.11
CA PRO A 92 -3.12 18.39 -12.85
C PRO A 92 -1.99 17.55 -12.24
N ALA A 93 -0.75 18.04 -12.37
CA ALA A 93 0.44 17.44 -11.76
C ALA A 93 0.32 17.20 -10.25
N THR A 94 -0.49 18.01 -9.54
CA THR A 94 -0.74 17.84 -8.10
C THR A 94 -1.44 16.51 -7.78
N VAL A 95 -2.29 15.99 -8.67
CA VAL A 95 -2.89 14.66 -8.54
C VAL A 95 -1.85 13.59 -8.85
N LEU A 96 -1.10 13.74 -9.95
CA LEU A 96 -0.11 12.74 -10.39
C LEU A 96 0.98 12.46 -9.34
N LYS A 97 1.38 13.49 -8.58
CA LYS A 97 2.35 13.36 -7.48
C LYS A 97 1.85 12.49 -6.32
N HIS A 98 0.55 12.22 -6.25
CA HIS A 98 -0.08 11.36 -5.26
C HIS A 98 -0.52 10.00 -5.84
N VAL A 99 -0.01 9.62 -7.00
CA VAL A 99 -0.34 8.36 -7.67
C VAL A 99 0.85 7.42 -7.66
N MET A 100 0.59 6.14 -7.34
CA MET A 100 1.55 5.05 -7.50
C MET A 100 1.11 4.14 -8.65
N VAL A 101 2.03 3.83 -9.58
CA VAL A 101 1.75 2.91 -10.69
C VAL A 101 2.04 1.49 -10.24
N SER A 102 1.02 0.63 -10.21
CA SER A 102 1.19 -0.76 -9.73
C SER A 102 1.62 -1.73 -10.83
N THR A 103 2.41 -2.73 -10.46
CA THR A 103 2.94 -3.75 -11.38
C THR A 103 3.10 -5.12 -10.69
N GLY A 104 3.13 -6.19 -11.48
CA GLY A 104 3.56 -7.52 -11.04
C GLY A 104 5.03 -7.78 -11.38
N THR A 105 5.40 -9.05 -11.60
CA THR A 105 6.80 -9.43 -11.90
C THR A 105 7.04 -9.97 -13.30
N SER A 106 6.02 -9.98 -14.17
CA SER A 106 6.18 -10.48 -15.53
C SER A 106 6.91 -9.48 -16.43
N GLU A 107 7.56 -9.95 -17.50
CA GLU A 107 8.15 -9.05 -18.51
C GLU A 107 7.11 -8.12 -19.16
N ALA A 108 5.89 -8.62 -19.36
CA ALA A 108 4.79 -7.81 -19.88
C ALA A 108 4.39 -6.69 -18.91
N ASP A 109 4.34 -6.99 -17.60
CA ASP A 109 4.09 -6.01 -16.54
C ASP A 109 5.20 -4.94 -16.51
N LEU A 110 6.48 -5.32 -16.64
CA LEU A 110 7.60 -4.37 -16.69
C LEU A 110 7.53 -3.47 -17.92
N ASN A 111 7.29 -4.03 -19.11
CA ASN A 111 7.18 -3.25 -20.35
C ASN A 111 6.03 -2.23 -20.26
N LYS A 112 4.89 -2.64 -19.68
CA LYS A 112 3.76 -1.75 -19.44
C LYS A 112 4.10 -0.64 -18.43
N LEU A 113 4.79 -0.99 -17.34
CA LEU A 113 5.25 -0.01 -16.36
C LEU A 113 6.17 1.04 -17.00
N VAL A 114 7.16 0.62 -17.79
CA VAL A 114 8.07 1.52 -18.54
C VAL A 114 7.27 2.45 -19.44
N ALA A 115 6.30 1.92 -20.19
CA ALA A 115 5.47 2.73 -21.08
C ALA A 115 4.63 3.77 -20.33
N ILE A 116 4.07 3.43 -19.15
CA ILE A 116 3.27 4.36 -18.32
C ILE A 116 4.17 5.42 -17.69
N MET A 117 5.29 5.02 -17.08
CA MET A 117 6.19 5.95 -16.38
C MET A 117 6.83 6.96 -17.34
N ALA A 118 6.98 6.61 -18.62
CA ALA A 118 7.46 7.52 -19.66
C ALA A 118 6.43 8.58 -20.09
N LEU A 119 5.15 8.47 -19.68
CA LEU A 119 4.12 9.44 -20.06
C LEU A 119 4.21 10.76 -19.29
N SER A 120 4.77 10.76 -18.08
CA SER A 120 4.91 11.96 -17.26
C SER A 120 5.99 11.81 -16.20
N ASP A 121 6.83 12.84 -16.07
CA ASP A 121 7.82 12.93 -15.00
C ASP A 121 7.17 13.12 -13.62
N ASP A 122 5.92 13.60 -13.53
CA ASP A 122 5.22 13.77 -12.25
C ASP A 122 4.81 12.44 -11.61
N LEU A 123 4.84 11.32 -12.34
CA LEU A 123 4.68 9.99 -11.77
C LEU A 123 5.96 9.60 -11.03
N GLN A 124 5.90 9.63 -9.71
CA GLN A 124 7.07 9.48 -8.84
C GLN A 124 7.11 8.15 -8.07
N PHE A 125 6.00 7.42 -7.99
CA PHE A 125 5.86 6.23 -7.17
C PHE A 125 5.50 4.99 -7.99
N ILE A 126 6.12 3.86 -7.65
CA ILE A 126 5.87 2.54 -8.21
C ILE A 126 5.45 1.60 -7.08
N CYS A 127 4.43 0.77 -7.30
CA CYS A 127 3.99 -0.27 -6.38
C CYS A 127 4.20 -1.66 -7.02
N ILE A 128 5.21 -2.40 -6.60
CA ILE A 128 5.45 -3.78 -7.05
C ILE A 128 4.76 -4.72 -6.07
N ASP A 129 3.69 -5.37 -6.54
CA ASP A 129 2.79 -6.13 -5.69
C ASP A 129 2.66 -7.59 -6.12
N VAL A 130 3.01 -8.50 -5.21
CA VAL A 130 2.84 -9.94 -5.34
C VAL A 130 2.35 -10.55 -4.03
N ALA A 131 1.65 -11.68 -4.12
CA ALA A 131 1.16 -12.39 -2.94
C ALA A 131 2.27 -12.95 -2.05
N ASN A 132 3.46 -13.24 -2.61
CA ASN A 132 4.59 -13.82 -1.88
C ASN A 132 5.89 -13.06 -2.21
N GLY A 133 6.22 -12.06 -1.40
CA GLY A 133 7.46 -11.28 -1.53
C GLY A 133 8.73 -12.04 -1.14
N TYR A 134 8.62 -13.25 -0.61
CA TYR A 134 9.77 -14.08 -0.20
C TYR A 134 10.43 -14.86 -1.37
N SER A 135 9.99 -14.63 -2.60
CA SER A 135 10.55 -15.31 -3.77
C SER A 135 11.81 -14.60 -4.26
N GLN A 136 12.89 -15.35 -4.54
CA GLN A 136 14.07 -14.80 -5.22
C GLN A 136 13.70 -14.08 -6.52
N HIS A 137 12.74 -14.62 -7.28
CA HIS A 137 12.27 -14.00 -8.52
C HIS A 137 11.70 -12.59 -8.30
N PHE A 138 11.06 -12.34 -7.15
CA PHE A 138 10.56 -11.02 -6.77
C PHE A 138 11.71 -10.05 -6.44
N VAL A 139 12.72 -10.53 -5.71
CA VAL A 139 13.93 -9.74 -5.40
C VAL A 139 14.68 -9.36 -6.67
N ASP A 140 14.87 -10.31 -7.59
CA ASP A 140 15.51 -10.07 -8.89
C ASP A 140 14.72 -9.04 -9.72
N PHE A 141 13.39 -9.11 -9.70
CA PHE A 141 12.53 -8.14 -10.37
C PHE A 141 12.65 -6.74 -9.75
N LEU A 142 12.67 -6.64 -8.42
CA LEU A 142 12.84 -5.38 -7.70
C LEU A 142 14.17 -4.70 -8.06
N GLN A 143 15.28 -5.46 -8.11
CA GLN A 143 16.59 -4.94 -8.49
C GLN A 143 16.56 -4.36 -9.92
N ARG A 144 15.99 -5.10 -10.87
CA ARG A 144 15.79 -4.63 -12.25
C ARG A 144 14.91 -3.38 -12.34
N ALA A 145 13.84 -3.32 -11.54
CA ALA A 145 12.97 -2.16 -11.48
C ALA A 145 13.72 -0.93 -10.93
N ARG A 146 14.53 -1.10 -9.87
CA ARG A 146 15.39 -0.03 -9.33
C ARG A 146 16.41 0.44 -10.37
N GLU A 147 17.08 -0.46 -11.08
CA GLU A 147 18.03 -0.10 -12.15
C GLU A 147 17.35 0.70 -13.27
N THR A 148 16.11 0.32 -13.62
CA THR A 148 15.32 0.98 -14.66
C THR A 148 14.82 2.36 -14.21
N PHE A 149 14.47 2.50 -12.92
CA PHE A 149 13.85 3.70 -12.35
C PHE A 149 14.63 4.24 -11.14
N PRO A 150 15.89 4.67 -11.31
CA PRO A 150 16.76 5.01 -10.18
C PRO A 150 16.22 6.15 -9.32
N ALA A 151 15.52 7.12 -9.92
CA ALA A 151 14.97 8.30 -9.24
C ALA A 151 13.51 8.15 -8.78
N LYS A 152 12.84 7.01 -9.04
CA LYS A 152 11.45 6.80 -8.64
C LYS A 152 11.40 6.08 -7.30
N THR A 153 10.41 6.41 -6.48
CA THR A 153 10.21 5.76 -5.18
C THR A 153 9.51 4.42 -5.40
N ILE A 154 10.09 3.34 -4.89
CA ILE A 154 9.57 1.99 -5.09
C ILE A 154 9.02 1.43 -3.78
N CYS A 155 7.72 1.13 -3.78
CA CYS A 155 7.06 0.33 -2.77
C CYS A 155 6.99 -1.13 -3.24
N ALA A 156 7.41 -2.10 -2.42
CA ALA A 156 7.48 -3.50 -2.80
C ALA A 156 6.97 -4.44 -1.69
N GLY A 157 6.14 -5.42 -2.03
CA GLY A 157 5.76 -6.51 -1.12
C GLY A 157 4.82 -7.54 -1.76
N ASN A 158 4.22 -8.46 -0.98
CA ASN A 158 4.06 -8.41 0.48
C ASN A 158 4.97 -9.37 1.26
N VAL A 159 5.37 -8.91 2.45
CA VAL A 159 6.15 -9.68 3.46
C VAL A 159 5.57 -9.46 4.86
N VAL A 160 6.02 -10.21 5.86
CA VAL A 160 5.55 -10.10 7.26
C VAL A 160 6.65 -10.25 8.31
N THR A 161 7.91 -10.32 7.90
CA THR A 161 9.06 -10.54 8.80
C THR A 161 10.23 -9.63 8.46
N GLY A 162 11.05 -9.34 9.48
CA GLY A 162 12.12 -8.34 9.40
C GLY A 162 13.23 -8.69 8.40
N GLU A 163 13.62 -9.95 8.25
CA GLU A 163 14.71 -10.35 7.35
C GLU A 163 14.38 -10.05 5.89
N MET A 164 13.12 -10.29 5.49
CA MET A 164 12.70 -10.04 4.12
C MET A 164 12.49 -8.54 3.87
N VAL A 165 12.11 -7.77 4.90
CA VAL A 165 12.11 -6.30 4.82
C VAL A 165 13.51 -5.77 4.56
N GLU A 166 14.51 -6.27 5.30
CA GLU A 166 15.91 -5.89 5.10
C GLU A 166 16.39 -6.24 3.69
N GLU A 167 16.12 -7.45 3.21
CA GLU A 167 16.49 -7.88 1.87
C GLU A 167 15.86 -7.02 0.77
N LEU A 168 14.57 -6.69 0.88
CA LEU A 168 13.90 -5.82 -0.09
C LEU A 168 14.46 -4.39 -0.07
N ILE A 169 14.73 -3.83 1.10
CA ILE A 169 15.34 -2.50 1.19
C ILE A 169 16.75 -2.52 0.61
N LEU A 170 17.58 -3.50 0.94
CA LEU A 170 18.93 -3.61 0.39
C LEU A 170 18.92 -3.84 -1.13
N SER A 171 17.87 -4.47 -1.66
CA SER A 171 17.66 -4.71 -3.08
C SER A 171 17.05 -3.54 -3.85
N GLY A 172 16.68 -2.45 -3.17
CA GLY A 172 16.30 -1.20 -3.82
C GLY A 172 14.87 -0.72 -3.55
N ALA A 173 14.09 -1.37 -2.68
CA ALA A 173 12.82 -0.83 -2.21
C ALA A 173 13.06 0.36 -1.27
N ASP A 174 12.27 1.42 -1.43
CA ASP A 174 12.20 2.53 -0.47
C ASP A 174 11.19 2.23 0.64
N ILE A 175 10.07 1.61 0.25
CA ILE A 175 8.94 1.29 1.12
C ILE A 175 8.65 -0.20 1.00
N VAL A 176 8.49 -0.91 2.12
CA VAL A 176 8.12 -2.34 2.12
C VAL A 176 6.66 -2.51 2.51
N LYS A 177 5.90 -3.27 1.71
CA LYS A 177 4.48 -3.57 1.95
C LYS A 177 4.33 -4.79 2.85
N VAL A 178 3.74 -4.57 4.03
CA VAL A 178 3.68 -5.54 5.12
C VAL A 178 2.26 -6.06 5.29
N GLY A 179 2.06 -7.36 5.07
CA GLY A 179 0.78 -8.03 5.32
C GLY A 179 0.55 -9.25 4.43
N ILE A 180 0.45 -10.43 5.04
CA ILE A 180 0.04 -11.67 4.37
C ILE A 180 -1.18 -12.26 5.09
N GLY A 181 -2.31 -12.24 4.40
CA GLY A 181 -3.59 -12.73 4.90
C GLY A 181 -4.42 -11.83 5.83
N PRO A 182 -4.14 -10.54 6.10
CA PRO A 182 -4.97 -9.73 7.00
C PRO A 182 -6.17 -9.08 6.31
N GLY A 183 -6.20 -9.02 4.96
CA GLY A 183 -7.24 -8.31 4.20
C GLY A 183 -8.64 -8.89 4.40
N SER A 184 -9.66 -8.03 4.37
CA SER A 184 -11.06 -8.41 4.64
C SER A 184 -11.63 -9.46 3.69
N VAL A 185 -11.20 -9.42 2.42
CA VAL A 185 -11.58 -10.38 1.37
C VAL A 185 -10.47 -11.41 1.07
N CYS A 186 -9.40 -11.42 1.88
CA CYS A 186 -8.28 -12.32 1.69
C CYS A 186 -8.58 -13.69 2.29
N THR A 187 -8.41 -14.76 1.51
CA THR A 187 -8.64 -16.14 1.95
C THR A 187 -7.35 -16.93 2.19
N THR A 188 -6.17 -16.32 2.04
CA THR A 188 -4.86 -16.99 2.13
C THR A 188 -4.72 -17.80 3.40
N ARG A 189 -4.99 -17.22 4.59
CA ARG A 189 -4.88 -17.94 5.87
C ARG A 189 -5.75 -19.20 5.93
N VAL A 190 -6.98 -19.09 5.42
CA VAL A 190 -7.94 -20.20 5.43
C VAL A 190 -7.57 -21.27 4.42
N LYS A 191 -7.02 -20.88 3.26
CA LYS A 191 -6.69 -21.81 2.16
C LYS A 191 -5.33 -22.47 2.30
N THR A 192 -4.34 -21.78 2.86
CA THR A 192 -2.95 -22.23 2.88
C THR A 192 -2.39 -22.42 4.29
N GLY A 193 -3.05 -21.87 5.31
CA GLY A 193 -2.51 -21.81 6.68
C GLY A 193 -1.41 -20.76 6.86
N VAL A 194 -1.05 -20.00 5.82
CA VAL A 194 0.05 -19.04 5.86
C VAL A 194 -0.46 -17.63 6.17
N GLY A 195 0.20 -16.96 7.10
CA GLY A 195 -0.01 -15.54 7.41
C GLY A 195 0.62 -15.18 8.76
N TYR A 196 0.49 -13.90 9.13
CA TYR A 196 1.03 -13.38 10.39
C TYR A 196 0.07 -12.32 10.98
N PRO A 197 -0.13 -12.26 12.31
CA PRO A 197 -0.95 -11.22 12.94
C PRO A 197 -0.39 -9.82 12.67
N GLN A 198 -1.24 -8.94 12.14
CA GLN A 198 -0.80 -7.74 11.44
C GLN A 198 -0.05 -6.74 12.33
N LEU A 199 -0.47 -6.55 13.59
CA LEU A 199 0.19 -5.58 14.45
C LEU A 199 1.60 -6.05 14.83
N SER A 200 1.78 -7.32 15.14
CA SER A 200 3.12 -7.89 15.36
C SER A 200 4.00 -7.83 14.12
N ALA A 201 3.45 -8.11 12.93
CA ALA A 201 4.21 -7.94 11.67
C ALA A 201 4.65 -6.49 11.48
N VAL A 202 3.77 -5.52 11.73
CA VAL A 202 4.09 -4.09 11.64
C VAL A 202 5.23 -3.71 12.58
N ILE A 203 5.17 -4.13 13.84
CA ILE A 203 6.21 -3.82 14.85
C ILE A 203 7.56 -4.39 14.41
N GLU A 204 7.60 -5.66 14.04
CA GLU A 204 8.83 -6.34 13.62
C GLU A 204 9.43 -5.72 12.34
N CYS A 205 8.59 -5.48 11.34
CA CYS A 205 9.02 -4.92 10.06
C CYS A 205 9.41 -3.45 10.14
N ALA A 206 8.76 -2.66 11.01
CA ALA A 206 9.09 -1.25 11.20
C ALA A 206 10.51 -1.11 11.77
N ASP A 207 10.83 -1.87 12.81
CA ASP A 207 12.16 -1.87 13.43
C ASP A 207 13.25 -2.22 12.39
N ALA A 208 13.01 -3.27 11.59
CA ALA A 208 13.92 -3.68 10.51
C ALA A 208 14.10 -2.59 9.44
N ALA A 209 13.00 -2.02 8.94
CA ALA A 209 13.06 -1.00 7.90
C ALA A 209 13.75 0.28 8.37
N HIS A 210 13.39 0.75 9.57
CA HIS A 210 13.93 1.99 10.15
C HIS A 210 15.42 1.85 10.46
N GLY A 211 15.88 0.67 10.87
CA GLY A 211 17.31 0.35 11.02
C GLY A 211 18.12 0.56 9.73
N LEU A 212 17.48 0.40 8.57
CA LEU A 212 18.06 0.66 7.25
C LEU A 212 17.61 2.00 6.64
N SER A 213 16.92 2.87 7.39
CA SER A 213 16.35 4.13 6.88
C SER A 213 15.34 3.95 5.73
N GLY A 214 14.75 2.76 5.58
CA GLY A 214 13.59 2.54 4.73
C GLY A 214 12.28 2.81 5.47
N GLN A 215 11.16 2.68 4.76
CA GLN A 215 9.81 2.83 5.32
C GLN A 215 9.01 1.55 5.17
N ILE A 216 7.91 1.43 5.91
CA ILE A 216 6.92 0.37 5.69
C ILE A 216 5.51 0.90 5.46
N VAL A 217 4.70 0.11 4.77
CA VAL A 217 3.25 0.28 4.72
C VAL A 217 2.56 -0.93 5.35
N SER A 218 1.69 -0.69 6.33
CA SER A 218 0.80 -1.72 6.86
C SER A 218 -0.35 -1.94 5.89
N ASP A 219 -0.38 -3.07 5.20
CA ASP A 219 -1.37 -3.38 4.16
C ASP A 219 -2.40 -4.43 4.62
N GLY A 220 -3.64 -3.95 4.78
CA GLY A 220 -4.80 -4.76 5.13
C GLY A 220 -5.04 -4.93 6.63
N GLY A 221 -6.20 -5.49 6.97
CA GLY A 221 -6.63 -5.77 8.35
C GLY A 221 -7.20 -4.59 9.14
N CYS A 222 -7.08 -3.36 8.64
CA CYS A 222 -7.77 -2.21 9.22
C CYS A 222 -9.24 -2.20 8.80
N SER A 223 -10.13 -2.13 9.79
CA SER A 223 -11.59 -2.11 9.60
C SER A 223 -12.26 -0.87 10.18
N VAL A 224 -11.60 -0.23 11.14
CA VAL A 224 -12.05 1.00 11.80
C VAL A 224 -10.87 1.98 11.95
N PRO A 225 -11.12 3.29 12.11
CA PRO A 225 -10.04 4.28 12.27
C PRO A 225 -9.08 4.01 13.43
N GLY A 226 -9.56 3.33 14.49
CA GLY A 226 -8.72 2.90 15.61
C GLY A 226 -7.64 1.90 15.21
N ASP A 227 -7.87 1.07 14.18
CA ASP A 227 -6.87 0.13 13.67
C ASP A 227 -5.74 0.86 12.93
N ILE A 228 -6.10 1.91 12.17
CA ILE A 228 -5.14 2.80 11.51
C ILE A 228 -4.23 3.45 12.56
N ALA A 229 -4.82 4.00 13.63
CA ALA A 229 -4.05 4.58 14.72
C ALA A 229 -3.12 3.56 15.40
N LYS A 230 -3.54 2.30 15.54
CA LYS A 230 -2.71 1.22 16.09
C LYS A 230 -1.59 0.80 15.14
N ALA A 231 -1.83 0.79 13.83
CA ALA A 231 -0.78 0.52 12.84
C ALA A 231 0.32 1.59 12.91
N PHE A 232 -0.04 2.89 12.92
CA PHE A 232 0.91 3.97 13.14
C PHE A 232 1.60 3.87 14.51
N GLY A 233 0.84 3.55 15.57
CA GLY A 233 1.39 3.33 16.91
C GLY A 233 2.34 2.13 17.01
N GLY A 234 2.23 1.17 16.09
CA GLY A 234 3.13 0.03 15.93
C GLY A 234 4.37 0.33 15.09
N GLY A 235 4.52 1.54 14.55
CA GLY A 235 5.69 1.95 13.76
C GLY A 235 5.50 1.99 12.25
N ALA A 236 4.29 1.72 11.73
CA ALA A 236 4.05 1.88 10.30
C ALA A 236 4.26 3.33 9.85
N ASP A 237 4.95 3.54 8.72
CA ASP A 237 5.09 4.87 8.12
C ASP A 237 3.84 5.24 7.33
N PHE A 238 3.27 4.25 6.63
CA PHE A 238 2.04 4.35 5.87
C PHE A 238 1.03 3.27 6.26
N VAL A 239 -0.25 3.51 6.01
CA VAL A 239 -1.32 2.49 6.14
C VAL A 239 -2.10 2.39 4.84
N MET A 240 -2.17 1.18 4.27
CA MET A 240 -2.90 0.90 3.04
C MET A 240 -4.29 0.34 3.33
N LEU A 241 -5.31 0.91 2.69
CA LEU A 241 -6.72 0.62 2.92
C LEU A 241 -7.40 0.10 1.66
N GLY A 242 -7.97 -1.10 1.77
CA GLY A 242 -8.91 -1.66 0.80
C GLY A 242 -10.34 -1.49 1.27
N GLY A 243 -10.82 -2.42 2.11
CA GLY A 243 -12.24 -2.50 2.50
C GLY A 243 -12.84 -1.24 3.15
N MET A 244 -12.05 -0.39 3.81
CA MET A 244 -12.55 0.88 4.36
C MET A 244 -12.86 1.94 3.29
N LEU A 245 -12.27 1.81 2.10
CA LEU A 245 -12.47 2.69 0.94
C LEU A 245 -13.32 2.04 -0.15
N ALA A 246 -13.69 0.78 0.01
CA ALA A 246 -14.58 0.10 -0.92
C ALA A 246 -16.00 0.66 -0.84
N ALA A 247 -16.79 0.44 -1.89
CA ALA A 247 -18.20 0.80 -1.96
C ALA A 247 -18.51 2.32 -1.82
N HIS A 248 -17.60 3.18 -2.26
CA HIS A 248 -17.83 4.61 -2.43
C HIS A 248 -18.06 4.95 -3.92
N ASP A 249 -18.52 6.17 -4.21
CA ASP A 249 -18.83 6.62 -5.58
C ASP A 249 -17.60 6.60 -6.50
N GLU A 250 -16.40 6.74 -5.94
CA GLU A 250 -15.13 6.69 -6.65
C GLU A 250 -14.69 5.26 -7.03
N CYS A 251 -15.35 4.23 -6.49
CA CYS A 251 -15.08 2.83 -6.82
C CYS A 251 -15.69 2.45 -8.18
N GLU A 252 -14.98 1.65 -8.97
CA GLU A 252 -15.47 1.12 -10.25
C GLU A 252 -16.19 -0.24 -10.12
N GLY A 253 -16.63 -0.58 -8.91
CA GLY A 253 -17.38 -1.81 -8.66
C GLY A 253 -18.81 -1.74 -9.22
N GLN A 254 -19.35 -2.89 -9.65
CA GLN A 254 -20.74 -2.96 -10.10
C GLN A 254 -21.68 -2.69 -8.91
N VAL A 255 -22.59 -1.72 -9.07
CA VAL A 255 -23.70 -1.49 -8.14
C VAL A 255 -24.74 -2.58 -8.35
N VAL A 256 -25.15 -3.24 -7.27
CA VAL A 256 -26.17 -4.28 -7.24
C VAL A 256 -27.25 -3.86 -6.24
N GLU A 257 -28.51 -3.95 -6.62
CA GLU A 257 -29.62 -3.75 -5.70
C GLU A 257 -30.11 -5.10 -5.18
N GLU A 258 -30.10 -5.28 -3.86
CA GLU A 258 -30.66 -6.45 -3.19
C GLU A 258 -31.62 -6.00 -2.08
N ASN A 259 -32.85 -6.49 -2.10
CA ASN A 259 -33.88 -6.19 -1.09
C ASN A 259 -34.14 -4.67 -0.85
N GLY A 260 -33.92 -3.84 -1.87
CA GLY A 260 -34.10 -2.38 -1.79
C GLY A 260 -32.90 -1.64 -1.18
N GLU A 261 -31.79 -2.33 -0.93
CA GLU A 261 -30.50 -1.75 -0.53
C GLU A 261 -29.52 -1.84 -1.71
N SER A 262 -28.69 -0.79 -1.86
CA SER A 262 -27.64 -0.76 -2.88
C SER A 262 -26.31 -1.24 -2.29
N PHE A 263 -25.67 -2.17 -2.97
CA PHE A 263 -24.36 -2.74 -2.65
C PHE A 263 -23.41 -2.49 -3.82
N ILE A 264 -22.11 -2.42 -3.53
CA ILE A 264 -21.06 -2.38 -4.56
C ILE A 264 -20.21 -3.62 -4.40
N TRP A 265 -19.94 -4.30 -5.53
CA TRP A 265 -19.11 -5.48 -5.54
C TRP A 265 -17.67 -5.17 -5.14
N PHE A 266 -17.15 -5.89 -4.13
CA PHE A 266 -15.78 -5.76 -3.62
C PHE A 266 -15.14 -7.14 -3.46
N THR A 267 -14.07 -7.41 -4.21
CA THR A 267 -13.43 -8.73 -4.24
C THR A 267 -11.93 -8.65 -4.05
N GLY A 268 -11.34 -9.75 -3.55
CA GLY A 268 -9.90 -9.85 -3.38
C GLY A 268 -9.19 -10.12 -4.71
N TRP A 269 -7.94 -9.68 -4.82
CA TRP A 269 -7.13 -10.00 -6.00
C TRP A 269 -6.92 -11.52 -6.11
N GLY A 270 -7.37 -12.12 -7.22
CA GLY A 270 -7.28 -13.57 -7.46
C GLY A 270 -8.51 -14.41 -7.04
N SER A 271 -9.61 -13.81 -6.58
CA SER A 271 -10.89 -14.55 -6.46
C SER A 271 -11.49 -14.80 -7.84
N ASN A 272 -11.96 -16.02 -8.10
CA ASN A 272 -12.81 -16.28 -9.27
C ASN A 272 -14.06 -15.38 -9.16
N ARG A 273 -14.27 -14.53 -10.18
CA ARG A 273 -15.51 -13.77 -10.36
C ARG A 273 -16.67 -14.68 -10.73
#